data_AF-A0A377FNU4-F1
#
_entry.id   AF-A0A377FNU4-F1
#
_cell.length_a   1.000
_cell.length_b   1.000
_cell.length_c   1.000
_cell.angle_alpha   90.00
_cell.angle_beta   90.00
_cell.angle_gamma   90.00
#
_symmetry.space_group_name_H-M   'P 1'
#
loop_
_entity.id
_entity.type
_entity.pdbx_description
1 polymer ?
#
loop_
_entity_poly.entity_id
_entity_poly.type
_entity_poly.pdbx_seq_one_letter_code
_entity_poly.pdbx_strand_id
1 'polypeptide(L)'
;MNAELFITKAALQIKKGDMDNAACSMKKAIEIGDDIVAVAQARCFLGEYYFLKQEYILAKENLEWIYERQEEFESDFDDLLNEEFDIANILLDMIEKFSLI
;
A
#
# COMPACT_ATOMS: atom_id res chain seq x y z
N MET A 1 -6.53 -10.45 -17.08
CA MET A 1 -5.36 -10.59 -16.19
C MET A 1 -5.78 -9.95 -14.88
N ASN A 2 -5.63 -10.64 -13.74
CA ASN A 2 -6.19 -10.20 -12.45
C ASN A 2 -5.12 -9.57 -11.54
N ALA A 3 -5.52 -8.80 -10.53
CA ALA A 3 -4.61 -8.18 -9.57
C ALA A 3 -3.73 -9.22 -8.83
N GLU A 4 -4.29 -10.39 -8.51
CA GLU A 4 -3.60 -11.49 -7.81
C GLU A 4 -2.28 -11.92 -8.49
N LEU A 5 -2.24 -11.95 -9.82
CA LEU A 5 -1.03 -12.26 -10.58
C LEU A 5 0.07 -11.23 -10.30
N PHE A 6 -0.28 -9.95 -10.21
CA PHE A 6 0.66 -8.88 -9.94
C PHE A 6 1.13 -8.84 -8.49
N ILE A 7 0.24 -9.13 -7.53
CA ILE A 7 0.61 -9.31 -6.13
C ILE A 7 1.62 -10.46 -5.98
N THR A 8 1.33 -11.61 -6.60
CA THR A 8 2.24 -12.77 -6.59
C THR A 8 3.59 -12.42 -7.21
N LYS A 9 3.58 -11.69 -8.33
CA LYS A 9 4.81 -11.24 -9.00
C LYS A 9 5.62 -10.30 -8.11
N ALA A 10 4.96 -9.33 -7.46
CA ALA A 10 5.59 -8.40 -6.53
C ALA A 10 6.25 -9.15 -5.36
N ALA A 11 5.56 -10.13 -4.76
CA ALA A 11 6.10 -10.95 -3.68
C ALA A 11 7.39 -11.69 -4.08
N LEU A 12 7.45 -12.20 -5.31
CA LEU A 12 8.67 -12.85 -5.83
C LEU A 12 9.82 -11.85 -6.07
N GLN A 13 9.50 -10.61 -6.45
CA GLN A 13 10.49 -9.54 -6.66
C GLN A 13 11.04 -9.04 -5.31
N ILE A 14 10.17 -8.87 -4.30
CA ILE A 14 10.55 -8.53 -2.93
C ILE A 14 11.51 -9.57 -2.36
N LYS A 15 11.22 -10.87 -2.52
CA LYS A 15 12.11 -11.97 -2.08
C LYS A 15 13.50 -11.93 -2.73
N LYS A 16 13.64 -11.27 -3.87
CA LYS A 16 14.92 -11.09 -4.57
C LYS A 16 15.60 -9.74 -4.28
N GLY A 17 14.98 -8.90 -3.45
CA GLY A 17 15.44 -7.53 -3.17
C GLY A 17 15.16 -6.54 -4.30
N ASP A 18 14.33 -6.92 -5.29
CA ASP A 18 14.02 -6.10 -6.46
C ASP A 18 12.78 -5.21 -6.20
N MET A 19 12.96 -4.23 -5.31
CA MET A 19 11.87 -3.38 -4.80
C MET A 19 11.25 -2.48 -5.89
N ASP A 20 12.07 -1.99 -6.83
CA ASP A 20 11.59 -1.08 -7.88
C ASP A 20 10.65 -1.82 -8.86
N ASN A 21 10.98 -3.07 -9.24
CA ASN A 21 10.08 -3.88 -10.05
C ASN A 21 8.87 -4.40 -9.27
N ALA A 22 9.01 -4.63 -7.95
CA ALA A 22 7.87 -4.93 -7.09
C ALA A 22 6.87 -3.76 -7.07
N ALA A 23 7.35 -2.52 -6.90
CA ALA A 23 6.52 -1.32 -6.98
C ALA A 23 5.82 -1.19 -8.34
N CYS A 24 6.51 -1.50 -9.45
CA CYS A 24 5.88 -1.53 -10.77
C CYS A 24 4.75 -2.58 -10.88
N SER A 25 4.90 -3.72 -10.23
CA SER A 25 3.85 -4.74 -10.18
C SER A 25 2.67 -4.30 -9.31
N MET A 26 2.93 -3.67 -8.15
CA MET A 26 1.86 -3.15 -7.27
C MET A 26 1.04 -2.05 -7.94
N LYS A 27 1.67 -1.13 -8.69
CA LYS A 27 0.94 -0.13 -9.49
C LYS A 27 -0.04 -0.77 -10.46
N LYS A 28 0.36 -1.86 -11.12
CA LYS A 28 -0.51 -2.60 -12.05
C LYS A 28 -1.65 -3.32 -11.35
N ALA A 29 -1.46 -3.80 -10.13
CA ALA A 29 -2.54 -4.37 -9.33
C ALA A 29 -3.61 -3.31 -9.04
N ILE A 30 -3.18 -2.09 -8.67
CA ILE A 30 -4.09 -0.94 -8.44
C ILE A 30 -4.81 -0.54 -9.73
N GLU A 31 -4.10 -0.49 -10.87
CA GLU A 31 -4.70 -0.16 -12.18
C GLU A 31 -5.79 -1.15 -12.60
N ILE A 32 -5.65 -2.43 -12.26
CA ILE A 32 -6.67 -3.44 -12.55
C ILE A 32 -7.87 -3.28 -11.61
N GLY A 33 -7.61 -3.14 -10.31
CA GLY A 33 -8.64 -2.83 -9.31
C GLY A 33 -9.78 -3.85 -9.21
N ASP A 34 -9.56 -5.11 -9.59
CA ASP A 34 -10.59 -6.16 -9.57
C ASP A 34 -10.74 -6.86 -8.21
N ASP A 35 -9.83 -6.59 -7.28
CA ASP A 35 -9.84 -7.08 -5.90
C ASP A 35 -9.43 -5.93 -4.97
N ILE A 36 -10.37 -5.48 -4.13
CA ILE A 36 -10.16 -4.30 -3.27
C ILE A 36 -9.17 -4.58 -2.14
N VAL A 37 -9.08 -5.82 -1.65
CA VAL A 37 -8.09 -6.23 -0.65
C VAL A 37 -6.70 -6.19 -1.27
N ALA A 38 -6.56 -6.72 -2.49
CA ALA A 38 -5.30 -6.64 -3.23
C ALA A 38 -4.89 -5.18 -3.52
N VAL A 39 -5.86 -4.29 -3.79
CA VAL A 39 -5.62 -2.85 -3.96
C VAL A 39 -5.11 -2.22 -2.66
N ALA A 40 -5.73 -2.53 -1.52
CA ALA A 40 -5.29 -2.02 -0.21
C ALA A 40 -3.86 -2.46 0.10
N GLN A 41 -3.55 -3.75 -0.08
CA GLN A 41 -2.20 -4.30 0.09
C GLN A 41 -1.17 -3.64 -0.84
N ALA A 42 -1.52 -3.46 -2.12
CA ALA A 42 -0.64 -2.81 -3.09
C ALA A 42 -0.39 -1.33 -2.74
N ARG A 43 -1.42 -0.62 -2.26
CA ARG A 43 -1.27 0.77 -1.79
C ARG A 43 -0.43 0.86 -0.53
N CYS A 44 -0.59 -0.06 0.42
CA CYS A 44 0.20 -0.06 1.65
C CYS A 44 1.68 -0.21 1.31
N PHE A 45 2.02 -1.22 0.48
CA PHE A 45 3.37 -1.43 -0.02
C PHE A 45 3.94 -0.19 -0.72
N LEU A 46 3.15 0.46 -1.59
CA LEU A 46 3.61 1.68 -2.27
C LEU A 46 3.82 2.84 -1.31
N GLY A 47 2.97 2.97 -0.29
CA GLY A 47 3.12 3.94 0.79
C GLY A 47 4.47 3.78 1.50
N GLU A 48 4.80 2.57 1.96
CA GLU A 48 6.11 2.26 2.56
C GLU A 48 7.27 2.50 1.59
N TYR A 49 7.14 2.00 0.36
CA TYR A 49 8.16 2.14 -0.68
C TYR A 49 8.51 3.61 -0.94
N TYR A 50 7.51 4.46 -1.12
CA TYR A 50 7.71 5.89 -1.35
C TYR A 50 8.21 6.61 -0.10
N PHE A 51 7.73 6.23 1.08
CA PHE A 51 8.23 6.78 2.34
C PHE A 51 9.74 6.54 2.49
N LEU A 52 10.21 5.32 2.22
CA LEU A 52 11.64 4.96 2.29
C LEU A 52 12.49 5.72 1.24
N LYS A 53 11.89 6.10 0.11
CA LYS A 53 12.53 6.91 -0.94
C LYS A 53 12.43 8.42 -0.68
N GLN A 54 11.81 8.83 0.44
CA GLN A 54 11.53 10.23 0.79
C GLN A 54 10.59 10.95 -0.19
N GLU A 55 9.77 10.17 -0.91
CA GLU A 55 8.75 10.68 -1.83
C GLU A 55 7.42 10.86 -1.06
N TYR A 56 7.43 11.73 -0.05
CA TYR A 56 6.37 11.77 0.97
C TYR A 56 4.98 12.12 0.43
N ILE A 57 4.87 12.94 -0.62
CA ILE A 57 3.57 13.24 -1.27
C ILE A 57 2.94 11.96 -1.81
N LEU A 58 3.72 11.16 -2.54
CA LEU A 58 3.24 9.88 -3.11
C LEU A 58 2.98 8.85 -2.01
N ALA A 59 3.80 8.84 -0.95
CA ALA A 59 3.54 8.00 0.22
C ALA A 59 2.19 8.35 0.84
N LYS A 60 1.97 9.64 1.14
CA LYS A 60 0.74 10.15 1.74
C LYS A 60 -0.50 9.80 0.92
N GLU A 61 -0.47 10.02 -0.40
CA GLU A 61 -1.58 9.68 -1.30
C GLU A 61 -2.01 8.21 -1.22
N ASN A 62 -1.06 7.29 -1.04
CA ASN A 62 -1.37 5.86 -0.94
C ASN A 62 -1.90 5.47 0.44
N LEU A 63 -1.32 6.05 1.50
CA LEU A 63 -1.68 5.74 2.88
C LEU A 63 -3.02 6.38 3.28
N GLU A 64 -3.30 7.61 2.83
CA GLU A 64 -4.60 8.28 3.06
C GLU A 64 -5.75 7.49 2.44
N TRP A 65 -5.55 6.91 1.25
CA TRP A 65 -6.58 6.10 0.61
C TRP A 65 -7.03 4.92 1.47
N ILE A 66 -6.09 4.32 2.21
CA ILE A 66 -6.33 3.20 3.15
C ILE A 66 -7.01 3.73 4.41
N TYR A 67 -6.44 4.79 5.01
CA TYR A 67 -6.95 5.42 6.22
C TYR A 67 -8.42 5.84 6.08
N GLU A 68 -8.78 6.49 4.97
CA GLU A 68 -10.15 6.94 4.70
C GLU A 68 -11.18 5.80 4.56
N ARG A 69 -10.71 4.56 4.33
CA ARG A 69 -11.55 3.37 4.08
C ARG A 69 -11.53 2.37 5.22
N GLN A 70 -10.85 2.68 6.33
CA GLN A 70 -10.69 1.75 7.43
C GLN A 70 -12.03 1.23 7.97
N GLU A 71 -13.03 2.11 8.20
CA GLU A 71 -14.34 1.70 8.69
C GLU A 71 -15.08 0.75 7.73
N GLU A 72 -14.99 1.00 6.41
CA GLU A 72 -15.58 0.14 5.37
C GLU A 72 -14.93 -1.24 5.39
N PHE A 73 -13.60 -1.28 5.45
CA PHE A 73 -12.85 -2.52 5.42
C PHE A 73 -12.95 -3.35 6.69
N GLU A 74 -12.97 -2.74 7.87
CA GLU A 74 -13.21 -3.45 9.13
C GLU A 74 -14.61 -4.09 9.16
N SER A 75 -15.61 -3.45 8.52
CA SER A 75 -16.96 -4.00 8.38
C SER A 75 -17.01 -5.19 7.41
N ASP A 76 -16.28 -5.11 6.29
CA ASP A 76 -16.39 -6.08 5.20
C ASP A 76 -15.42 -7.26 5.32
N PHE A 77 -14.27 -7.05 5.97
CA PHE A 77 -13.15 -7.99 6.00
C PHE A 77 -12.61 -8.28 7.40
N ASP A 78 -13.30 -7.84 8.46
CA ASP A 78 -12.91 -8.01 9.87
C ASP A 78 -11.46 -7.55 10.12
N ASP A 79 -10.54 -8.48 10.42
CA ASP A 79 -9.16 -8.22 10.81
C ASP A 79 -8.14 -8.36 9.67
N LEU A 80 -8.61 -8.64 8.45
CA LEU A 80 -7.75 -8.99 7.31
C LEU A 80 -6.72 -7.91 6.93
N LEU A 81 -7.04 -6.63 7.16
CA LEU A 81 -6.23 -5.48 6.76
C LEU A 81 -5.63 -4.69 7.94
N ASN A 82 -5.61 -5.29 9.14
CA ASN A 82 -5.14 -4.60 10.35
C ASN A 82 -3.68 -4.15 10.24
N GLU A 83 -2.82 -4.95 9.62
CA GLU A 83 -1.41 -4.57 9.41
C GLU A 83 -1.29 -3.34 8.50
N GLU A 84 -2.07 -3.28 7.43
CA GLU A 84 -2.12 -2.15 6.52
C GLU A 84 -2.63 -0.87 7.20
N PHE A 85 -3.62 -0.97 8.10
CA PHE A 85 -4.10 0.16 8.89
C PHE A 85 -3.07 0.65 9.89
N ASP A 86 -2.42 -0.26 10.62
CA ASP A 86 -1.36 0.10 11.57
C ASP A 86 -0.22 0.83 10.86
N ILE A 87 0.21 0.33 9.69
CA ILE A 87 1.24 0.97 8.87
C ILE A 87 0.79 2.34 8.38
N ALA A 88 -0.44 2.45 7.83
CA ALA A 88 -0.97 3.71 7.35
C ALA A 88 -1.01 4.77 8.44
N ASN A 89 -1.53 4.42 9.61
CA ASN A 89 -1.60 5.30 10.78
C ASN A 89 -0.21 5.77 11.21
N ILE A 90 0.74 4.85 11.39
CA ILE A 90 2.10 5.18 11.83
C ILE A 90 2.80 6.10 10.84
N LEU A 91 2.75 5.79 9.54
CA LEU A 91 3.48 6.55 8.53
C LEU A 91 2.85 7.92 8.27
N LEU A 92 1.52 8.04 8.29
CA LEU A 92 0.83 9.33 8.20
C LEU A 92 1.19 10.21 9.40
N ASP A 93 1.14 9.66 10.62
CA ASP A 93 1.55 10.36 11.85
C ASP A 93 3.00 10.86 11.74
N MET A 94 3.91 10.06 11.17
CA MET A 94 5.30 10.46 10.96
C MET A 94 5.42 11.61 9.95
N ILE A 95 4.69 11.57 8.84
CA ILE A 95 4.68 12.64 7.84
C ILE A 95 4.24 13.97 8.48
N GLU A 96 3.17 13.94 9.28
CA GLU A 96 2.63 15.13 9.92
C GLU A 96 3.51 15.65 11.05
N LYS A 97 3.88 14.76 12.00
CA LYS A 97 4.65 15.11 13.19
C LYS A 97 6.00 15.72 12.88
N PHE A 98 6.64 15.28 11.80
CA PHE A 98 7.94 15.78 11.38
C PHE A 98 7.88 16.79 10.23
N SER A 99 6.67 17.18 9.79
CA SER A 99 6.46 18.13 8.70
C SER A 99 7.29 17.78 7.46
N LEU A 100 7.18 16.52 7.03
CA LEU A 100 7.95 15.98 5.90
C LEU A 100 7.47 16.48 4.53
N ILE A 101 6.35 17.22 4.52
CA ILE A 101 5.73 17.93 3.40
C ILE A 101 5.32 19.31 3.90
#